data_AF-A0A1G7N002-F1
#
_entry.id   AF-A0A1G7N002-F1
#
_cell.length_a   1.000
_cell.length_b   1.000
_cell.length_c   1.000
_cell.angle_alpha   90.00
_cell.angle_beta   90.00
_cell.angle_gamma   90.00
#
_symmetry.space_group_name_H-M   'P 1'
#
loop_
_entity.id
_entity.type
_entity.pdbx_description
1 polymer ?
#
loop_
_entity_poly.entity_id
_entity_poly.type
_entity_poly.pdbx_seq_one_letter_code
_entity_poly.pdbx_strand_id
1 'polypeptide(L)'
;MAALTQDRNTPRSEGDIRRGAVAAATLIYAGAMVMRNASGHLVEGQTATGLVGAGVAMERVDNSTGTAGALACDYRPGTFRFANSAGADEITIADIGAVAFAVDDQTVAKTDGTATRSPAGIIDAVDSYTRDADMNGAPDLLVGMAQLEVAIARDDVVMVGPVYPYTDKGGHLDSNGARWYGHQQAKVAAKILAGEGWQPLRPIEIEKSGATIFVHYHVPQPMLRSACRRRLLENAFIWRRPNI
;
A
#
# COMPACT_ATOMS: atom_id res chain seq x y z
N MET A 1 -1.07 -24.32 -30.47
CA MET A 1 -1.89 -24.72 -29.30
C MET A 1 -3.24 -25.19 -29.81
N ALA A 2 -3.71 -26.37 -29.40
CA ALA A 2 -5.00 -26.90 -29.82
C ALA A 2 -6.13 -26.34 -28.95
N ALA A 3 -7.29 -26.07 -29.55
CA ALA A 3 -8.50 -25.67 -28.82
C ALA A 3 -9.03 -26.83 -27.96
N LEU A 4 -9.83 -26.50 -26.93
CA LEU A 4 -10.45 -27.52 -26.07
C LEU A 4 -11.38 -28.42 -26.89
N THR A 5 -11.14 -29.73 -26.87
CA THR A 5 -12.01 -30.75 -27.45
C THR A 5 -12.84 -31.50 -26.41
N GLN A 6 -12.67 -31.15 -25.13
CA GLN A 6 -13.39 -31.72 -24.00
C GLN A 6 -13.41 -30.74 -22.83
N ASP A 7 -14.31 -31.00 -21.87
CA ASP A 7 -14.40 -30.25 -20.62
C ASP A 7 -13.08 -30.31 -19.83
N ARG A 8 -12.74 -29.19 -19.21
CA ARG A 8 -11.49 -29.02 -18.45
C ARG A 8 -11.77 -28.45 -17.08
N ASN A 9 -11.27 -29.12 -16.04
CA ASN A 9 -11.24 -28.55 -14.70
C ASN A 9 -10.23 -27.39 -14.65
N THR A 10 -10.68 -26.20 -14.25
CA THR A 10 -9.86 -24.98 -14.17
C THR A 10 -9.69 -24.59 -12.71
N PRO A 11 -8.64 -25.08 -12.02
CA PRO A 11 -8.40 -24.70 -10.65
C PRO A 11 -8.10 -23.20 -10.57
N ARG A 12 -8.78 -22.50 -9.66
CA ARG A 12 -8.50 -21.09 -9.34
C ARG A 12 -7.47 -21.03 -8.21
N SER A 13 -6.55 -20.08 -8.29
CA SER A 13 -5.74 -19.70 -7.14
C SER A 13 -6.57 -18.76 -6.26
N GLU A 14 -6.68 -19.06 -4.97
CA GLU A 14 -7.29 -18.16 -3.98
C GLU A 14 -6.18 -17.43 -3.21
N GLY A 15 -6.46 -16.18 -2.81
CA GLY A 15 -5.49 -15.30 -2.15
C GLY A 15 -4.85 -14.26 -3.08
N ASP A 16 -4.29 -13.24 -2.45
CA ASP A 16 -3.65 -12.08 -3.06
C ASP A 16 -2.12 -12.20 -3.10
N ILE A 17 -1.53 -12.97 -2.18
CA ILE A 17 -0.09 -13.25 -2.15
C ILE A 17 0.26 -14.36 -3.14
N ARG A 18 1.30 -14.14 -3.92
CA ARG A 18 1.91 -15.10 -4.83
C ARG A 18 3.35 -15.35 -4.42
N ARG A 19 3.88 -16.51 -4.78
CA ARG A 19 5.27 -16.87 -4.52
C ARG A 19 6.01 -17.14 -5.82
N GLY A 20 7.23 -16.63 -5.95
CA GLY A 20 8.05 -16.83 -7.14
C GLY A 20 9.52 -17.06 -6.81
N ALA A 21 10.18 -17.87 -7.64
CA ALA A 21 11.62 -18.11 -7.57
C ALA A 21 12.40 -16.83 -7.90
N VAL A 22 13.38 -16.47 -7.07
CA VAL A 22 14.24 -15.29 -7.25
C VAL A 22 15.38 -15.62 -8.21
N ALA A 23 15.78 -14.67 -9.05
CA ALA A 23 16.89 -14.86 -9.99
C ALA A 23 18.24 -14.99 -9.26
N ALA A 24 19.27 -15.46 -9.98
CA ALA A 24 20.63 -15.54 -9.44
C ALA A 24 21.19 -14.13 -9.22
N ALA A 25 22.04 -13.98 -8.20
CA ALA A 25 22.72 -12.71 -7.91
C ALA A 25 21.76 -11.52 -7.70
N THR A 26 20.61 -11.76 -7.07
CA THR A 26 19.53 -10.78 -6.90
C THR A 26 19.24 -10.54 -5.42
N LEU A 27 19.09 -9.27 -5.04
CA LEU A 27 18.61 -8.85 -3.73
C LEU A 27 17.29 -8.10 -3.90
N ILE A 28 16.24 -8.56 -3.24
CA ILE A 28 14.93 -7.91 -3.21
C ILE A 28 14.65 -7.43 -1.79
N TYR A 29 14.43 -6.13 -1.62
CA TYR A 29 14.02 -5.55 -0.33
C TYR A 29 12.52 -5.75 -0.09
N ALA A 30 12.12 -5.84 1.18
CA ALA A 30 10.71 -5.82 1.53
C ALA A 30 10.11 -4.45 1.12
N GLY A 31 8.96 -4.47 0.44
CA GLY A 31 8.33 -3.26 -0.09
C GLY A 31 8.85 -2.81 -1.46
N ALA A 32 9.90 -3.43 -2.00
CA ALA A 32 10.42 -3.11 -3.32
C ALA A 32 9.46 -3.55 -4.45
N MET A 33 9.50 -2.83 -5.56
CA MET A 33 8.93 -3.26 -6.82
C MET A 33 9.61 -4.56 -7.27
N VAL A 34 8.79 -5.55 -7.57
CA VAL A 34 9.23 -6.84 -8.10
C VAL A 34 8.82 -6.92 -9.56
N MET A 35 9.78 -7.28 -10.39
CA MET A 35 9.56 -7.59 -11.81
C MET A 35 9.93 -9.05 -12.09
N ARG A 36 9.51 -9.55 -13.25
CA ARG A 36 9.80 -10.89 -13.72
C ARG A 36 10.64 -10.81 -14.98
N ASN A 37 11.76 -11.53 -15.01
CA ASN A 37 12.63 -11.60 -16.19
C ASN A 37 12.12 -12.62 -17.23
N ALA A 38 12.76 -12.65 -18.39
CA ALA A 38 12.40 -13.55 -19.50
C ALA A 38 12.51 -15.06 -19.13
N SER A 39 13.35 -15.41 -18.15
CA SER A 39 13.46 -16.77 -17.61
C SER A 39 12.38 -17.11 -16.58
N GLY A 40 11.49 -16.19 -16.25
CA GLY A 40 10.38 -16.39 -15.33
C GLY A 40 10.72 -16.19 -13.85
N HIS A 41 11.93 -15.74 -13.53
CA HIS A 41 12.37 -15.47 -12.16
C HIS A 41 12.09 -14.04 -11.72
N LEU A 42 11.89 -13.84 -10.41
CA LEU A 42 11.70 -12.53 -9.81
C LEU A 42 13.04 -11.79 -9.69
N VAL A 43 13.01 -10.51 -10.03
CA VAL A 43 14.10 -9.53 -9.90
C VAL A 43 13.57 -8.23 -9.30
N GLU A 44 14.45 -7.40 -8.75
CA GLU A 44 14.14 -6.03 -8.38
C GLU A 44 13.75 -5.19 -9.61
N GLY A 45 12.89 -4.18 -9.39
CA GLY A 45 12.64 -3.15 -10.38
C GLY A 45 13.93 -2.45 -10.77
N GLN A 46 14.17 -2.29 -12.07
CA GLN A 46 15.40 -1.71 -12.58
C GLN A 46 15.22 -1.21 -14.02
N THR A 47 16.12 -0.33 -14.44
CA THR A 47 16.26 0.04 -15.85
C THR A 47 16.88 -1.13 -16.61
N ALA A 48 16.01 -1.96 -17.19
CA ALA A 48 16.36 -3.05 -18.08
C ALA A 48 15.21 -3.31 -19.06
N THR A 49 15.48 -4.07 -20.12
CA THR A 49 14.49 -4.48 -21.12
C THR A 49 14.00 -5.90 -20.90
N GLY A 50 12.78 -6.20 -21.36
CA GLY A 50 12.21 -7.56 -21.29
C GLY A 50 11.76 -8.01 -19.90
N LEU A 51 11.64 -7.09 -18.94
CA LEU A 51 11.04 -7.36 -17.64
C LEU A 51 9.53 -7.09 -17.68
N VAL A 52 8.78 -7.74 -16.78
CA VAL A 52 7.35 -7.53 -16.61
C VAL A 52 7.05 -7.27 -15.14
N GLY A 53 6.38 -6.16 -14.83
CA GLY A 53 5.94 -5.84 -13.47
C GLY A 53 5.10 -6.97 -12.85
N ALA A 54 5.45 -7.38 -11.63
CA ALA A 54 4.79 -8.48 -10.92
C ALA A 54 4.01 -8.02 -9.68
N GLY A 55 4.51 -7.01 -8.97
CA GLY A 55 3.89 -6.49 -7.74
C GLY A 55 4.92 -5.93 -6.77
N VAL A 56 4.62 -6.01 -5.47
CA VAL A 56 5.52 -5.58 -4.38
C VAL A 56 5.94 -6.77 -3.53
N ALA A 57 7.22 -6.81 -3.14
CA ALA A 57 7.77 -7.83 -2.25
C ALA A 57 7.23 -7.71 -0.83
N MET A 58 6.80 -8.83 -0.26
CA MET A 58 6.26 -8.89 1.11
C MET A 58 7.36 -9.15 2.16
N GLU A 59 8.55 -9.53 1.72
CA GLU A 59 9.69 -9.87 2.54
C GLU A 59 11.00 -9.48 1.85
N ARG A 60 12.09 -9.41 2.61
CA ARG A 60 13.43 -9.25 2.04
C ARG A 60 13.98 -10.63 1.68
N VAL A 61 14.44 -10.80 0.46
CA VAL A 61 15.12 -12.02 0.00
C VAL A 61 16.46 -11.66 -0.60
N ASP A 62 17.53 -12.23 -0.06
CA ASP A 62 18.89 -12.04 -0.52
C ASP A 62 19.41 -13.31 -1.22
N ASN A 63 19.30 -13.34 -2.54
CA ASN A 63 19.86 -14.39 -3.39
C ASN A 63 21.13 -13.91 -4.12
N SER A 64 21.84 -12.92 -3.56
CA SER A 64 23.00 -12.27 -4.19
C SER A 64 24.18 -13.22 -4.46
N THR A 65 24.30 -14.30 -3.69
CA THR A 65 25.32 -15.34 -3.88
C THR A 65 24.75 -16.67 -4.37
N GLY A 66 23.45 -16.72 -4.66
CA GLY A 66 22.74 -17.95 -5.00
C GLY A 66 22.50 -18.12 -6.49
N THR A 67 22.18 -19.35 -6.88
CA THR A 67 21.72 -19.67 -8.23
C THR A 67 20.25 -19.30 -8.41
N ALA A 68 19.78 -19.23 -9.66
CA ALA A 68 18.39 -18.89 -9.95
C ALA A 68 17.45 -19.94 -9.34
N GLY A 69 16.48 -19.46 -8.57
CA GLY A 69 15.51 -20.29 -7.86
C GLY A 69 16.00 -20.98 -6.59
N ALA A 70 17.21 -20.67 -6.11
CA ALA A 70 17.67 -21.13 -4.79
C ALA A 70 16.79 -20.58 -3.64
N LEU A 71 16.29 -19.36 -3.80
CA LEU A 71 15.33 -18.73 -2.90
C LEU A 71 14.04 -18.34 -3.64
N ALA A 72 12.97 -18.15 -2.89
CA ALA A 72 11.69 -17.68 -3.38
C ALA A 72 11.19 -16.51 -2.52
N CYS A 73 10.54 -15.54 -3.16
CA CYS A 73 9.98 -14.37 -2.52
C CYS A 73 8.45 -14.40 -2.63
N ASP A 74 7.79 -14.11 -1.51
CA ASP A 74 6.36 -13.78 -1.51
C ASP A 74 6.16 -12.33 -1.99
N TYR A 75 5.23 -12.14 -2.92
CA TYR A 75 4.91 -10.85 -3.52
C TYR A 75 3.40 -10.68 -3.72
N ARG A 76 2.94 -9.43 -3.72
CA ARG A 76 1.53 -9.08 -3.93
C ARG A 76 1.36 -8.28 -5.22
N PRO A 77 0.61 -8.79 -6.22
CA PRO A 77 0.15 -7.98 -7.36
C PRO A 77 -0.91 -6.97 -6.91
N GLY A 78 -0.97 -5.80 -7.55
CA GLY A 78 -1.95 -4.78 -7.24
C GLY A 78 -1.47 -3.37 -7.59
N THR A 79 -2.22 -2.37 -7.14
CA THR A 79 -1.88 -0.95 -7.26
C THR A 79 -1.10 -0.52 -6.03
N PHE A 80 0.09 0.03 -6.25
CA PHE A 80 0.97 0.52 -5.19
C PHE A 80 1.52 1.89 -5.54
N ARG A 81 1.87 2.64 -4.50
CA ARG A 81 2.46 3.97 -4.64
C ARG A 81 3.98 3.84 -4.72
N PHE A 82 4.55 4.31 -5.82
CA PHE A 82 5.99 4.41 -6.04
C PHE A 82 6.40 5.88 -6.17
N ALA A 83 7.68 6.16 -6.00
CA ALA A 83 8.23 7.47 -6.29
C ALA A 83 8.06 7.79 -7.78
N ASN A 84 7.82 9.06 -8.07
CA ASN A 84 7.66 9.55 -9.43
C ASN A 84 8.99 10.15 -9.91
N SER A 85 9.34 9.89 -11.17
CA SER A 85 10.44 10.60 -11.82
C SER A 85 10.14 12.10 -11.88
N ALA A 86 11.18 12.93 -11.98
CA ALA A 86 11.02 14.38 -12.05
C ALA A 86 11.14 14.90 -13.49
N GLY A 87 10.61 16.10 -13.74
CA GLY A 87 10.81 16.83 -14.99
C GLY A 87 10.09 16.19 -16.18
N ALA A 88 10.79 15.99 -17.29
CA ALA A 88 10.16 15.49 -18.53
C ALA A 88 9.60 14.06 -18.40
N ASP A 89 10.12 13.27 -17.46
CA ASP A 89 9.69 11.89 -17.19
C ASP A 89 8.67 11.78 -16.05
N GLU A 90 8.24 12.91 -15.49
CA GLU A 90 7.24 12.94 -14.43
C GLU A 90 5.87 12.49 -14.94
N ILE A 91 5.28 11.53 -14.22
CA ILE A 91 3.92 11.05 -14.44
C ILE A 91 2.94 12.08 -13.89
N THR A 92 1.98 12.51 -14.70
CA THR A 92 0.98 13.52 -14.35
C THR A 92 -0.43 12.95 -14.47
N ILE A 93 -1.43 13.73 -14.06
CA ILE A 93 -2.85 13.35 -14.19
C ILE A 93 -3.23 12.99 -15.63
N ALA A 94 -2.58 13.61 -16.63
CA ALA A 94 -2.83 13.34 -18.05
C ALA A 94 -2.41 11.92 -18.47
N ASP A 95 -1.59 11.24 -17.67
CA ASP A 95 -0.99 9.95 -17.98
C ASP A 95 -1.73 8.78 -17.32
N ILE A 96 -2.79 9.06 -16.55
CA ILE A 96 -3.62 8.02 -15.94
C ILE A 96 -4.23 7.12 -17.03
N GLY A 97 -4.09 5.82 -16.86
CA GLY A 97 -4.44 4.79 -17.84
C GLY A 97 -3.32 4.44 -18.83
N ALA A 98 -2.22 5.19 -18.87
CA ALA A 98 -1.04 4.86 -19.66
C ALA A 98 -0.10 3.89 -18.93
N VAL A 99 0.91 3.37 -19.64
CA VAL A 99 1.93 2.48 -19.09
C VAL A 99 2.93 3.28 -18.27
N ALA A 100 3.22 2.83 -17.05
CA ALA A 100 4.35 3.29 -16.25
C ALA A 100 5.58 2.41 -16.52
N PHE A 101 6.77 3.01 -16.53
CA PHE A 101 8.04 2.32 -16.76
C PHE A 101 8.89 2.29 -15.49
N ALA A 102 9.56 1.17 -15.23
CA ALA A 102 10.44 1.02 -14.07
C ALA A 102 11.75 1.78 -14.26
N VAL A 103 12.10 2.65 -13.32
CA VAL A 103 13.42 3.30 -13.25
C VAL A 103 14.34 2.51 -12.34
N ASP A 104 13.84 2.22 -11.13
CA ASP A 104 14.46 1.40 -10.10
C ASP A 104 13.37 0.67 -9.28
N ASP A 105 13.74 0.09 -8.15
CA ASP A 105 12.88 -0.75 -7.33
C ASP A 105 11.90 0.03 -6.44
N GLN A 106 11.90 1.37 -6.54
CA GLN A 106 10.96 2.25 -5.85
C GLN A 106 10.46 3.43 -6.70
N THR A 107 10.92 3.59 -7.95
CA THR A 107 10.64 4.75 -8.80
C THR A 107 10.10 4.35 -10.18
N VAL A 108 9.07 5.06 -10.63
CA VAL A 108 8.45 4.91 -11.96
C VAL A 108 8.61 6.18 -12.82
N ALA A 109 8.53 6.01 -14.14
CA ALA A 109 8.61 7.07 -15.13
C ALA A 109 7.49 6.99 -16.17
N LYS A 110 7.22 8.15 -16.78
CA LYS A 110 6.32 8.32 -17.93
C LYS A 110 6.81 7.63 -19.20
N THR A 111 8.12 7.67 -19.46
CA THR A 111 8.71 7.18 -20.72
C THR A 111 9.55 5.93 -20.50
N ASP A 112 9.70 5.16 -21.59
CA ASP A 112 10.54 3.97 -21.62
C ASP A 112 12.05 4.27 -21.67
N GLY A 113 12.44 5.55 -21.55
CA GLY A 113 13.83 5.96 -21.60
C GLY A 113 14.51 5.64 -22.94
N THR A 114 13.79 5.75 -24.06
CA THR A 114 14.29 5.36 -25.39
C THR A 114 14.50 3.85 -25.51
N ALA A 115 13.48 3.08 -25.10
CA ALA A 115 13.46 1.62 -25.07
C ALA A 115 14.49 0.96 -24.13
N THR A 116 14.84 1.62 -23.02
CA THR A 116 15.77 1.08 -22.01
C THR A 116 15.07 0.55 -20.76
N ARG A 117 13.81 0.96 -20.52
CA ARG A 117 13.01 0.59 -19.34
C ARG A 117 11.88 -0.35 -19.70
N SER A 118 11.57 -1.24 -18.76
CA SER A 118 10.47 -2.19 -18.90
C SER A 118 9.17 -1.65 -18.29
N PRO A 119 8.00 -2.06 -18.81
CA PRO A 119 6.72 -1.74 -18.20
C PRO A 119 6.62 -2.24 -16.76
N ALA A 120 6.41 -1.32 -15.81
CA ALA A 120 6.13 -1.62 -14.41
C ALA A 120 4.65 -1.94 -14.17
N GLY A 121 3.74 -1.31 -14.92
CA GLY A 121 2.30 -1.47 -14.78
C GLY A 121 1.52 -0.40 -15.53
N ILE A 122 0.26 -0.22 -15.15
CA ILE A 122 -0.61 0.84 -15.64
C ILE A 122 -0.76 1.90 -14.55
N ILE A 123 -0.73 3.17 -14.94
CA ILE A 123 -0.91 4.31 -14.05
C ILE A 123 -2.38 4.36 -13.63
N ASP A 124 -2.67 4.09 -12.36
CA ASP A 124 -4.02 4.10 -11.81
C ASP A 124 -4.41 5.50 -11.29
N ALA A 125 -3.48 6.18 -10.62
CA ALA A 125 -3.66 7.53 -10.09
C ALA A 125 -2.31 8.23 -9.91
N VAL A 126 -2.34 9.57 -9.82
CA VAL A 126 -1.21 10.39 -9.36
C VAL A 126 -1.69 11.20 -8.16
N ASP A 127 -1.02 11.03 -7.04
CA ASP A 127 -1.28 11.74 -5.80
C ASP A 127 -0.82 13.20 -5.91
N SER A 128 -1.78 14.11 -6.14
CA SER A 128 -1.61 15.52 -5.82
C SER A 128 -1.94 15.69 -4.34
N TYR A 129 -0.90 15.93 -3.54
CA TYR A 129 -0.97 16.03 -2.09
C TYR A 129 -2.11 16.95 -1.63
N THR A 130 -2.76 16.49 -0.58
CA THR A 130 -3.61 17.25 0.34
C THR A 130 -3.18 18.73 0.38
N ARG A 131 -4.05 19.63 -0.08
CA ARG A 131 -3.85 21.09 -0.02
C ARG A 131 -4.05 21.61 1.41
N ASP A 132 -3.28 21.10 2.36
CA ASP A 132 -3.25 21.67 3.71
C ASP A 132 -1.84 22.22 3.89
N ALA A 133 -1.69 23.47 3.46
CA ALA A 133 -0.47 24.23 3.60
C ALA A 133 -0.74 25.40 4.54
N ASP A 134 0.17 25.69 5.47
CA ASP A 134 0.08 26.87 6.32
C ASP A 134 0.09 28.16 5.48
N MET A 135 -0.06 29.33 6.12
CA MET A 135 -0.01 30.62 5.41
C MET A 135 1.32 30.89 4.68
N ASN A 136 2.35 30.07 4.94
CA ASN A 136 3.68 30.14 4.32
C ASN A 136 3.93 29.01 3.30
N GLY A 137 2.93 28.18 3.00
CA GLY A 137 3.03 27.10 2.02
C GLY A 137 3.67 25.81 2.55
N ALA A 138 3.91 25.69 3.86
CA ALA A 138 4.44 24.47 4.46
C ALA A 138 3.32 23.41 4.61
N PRO A 139 3.50 22.18 4.09
CA PRO A 139 2.47 21.15 4.17
C PRO A 139 2.32 20.68 5.62
N ASP A 140 1.18 20.98 6.24
CA ASP A 140 0.79 20.49 7.56
C ASP A 140 -0.69 20.12 7.52
N LEU A 141 -1.04 18.96 8.11
CA LEU A 141 -2.43 18.46 8.21
C LEU A 141 -3.27 19.26 9.24
N LEU A 142 -3.17 20.59 9.26
CA LEU A 142 -3.76 21.46 10.28
C LEU A 142 -5.27 21.28 10.40
N VAL A 143 -5.99 21.23 9.27
CA VAL A 143 -7.45 21.09 9.26
C VAL A 143 -7.85 19.69 9.74
N GLY A 144 -7.15 18.65 9.28
CA GLY A 144 -7.40 17.28 9.71
C GLY A 144 -7.16 17.11 11.22
N MET A 145 -6.09 17.70 11.74
CA MET A 145 -5.78 17.67 13.18
C MET A 145 -6.80 18.46 13.99
N ALA A 146 -7.20 19.66 13.56
CA ALA A 146 -8.21 20.46 14.25
C ALA A 146 -9.58 19.74 14.30
N GLN A 147 -10.00 19.12 13.19
CA GLN A 147 -11.23 18.32 13.15
C GLN A 147 -11.14 17.14 14.13
N LEU A 148 -9.96 16.51 14.25
CA LEU A 148 -9.75 15.37 15.12
C LEU A 148 -9.76 15.80 16.59
N GLU A 149 -9.09 16.89 16.93
CA GLU A 149 -9.08 17.48 18.28
C GLU A 149 -10.50 17.81 18.74
N VAL A 150 -11.31 18.44 17.89
CA VAL A 150 -12.72 18.75 18.20
C VAL A 150 -13.52 17.46 18.45
N ALA A 151 -13.32 16.42 17.64
CA ALA A 151 -14.00 15.14 17.80
C ALA A 151 -13.53 14.34 19.03
N ILE A 152 -12.35 14.61 19.57
CA ILE A 152 -11.86 14.02 20.82
C ILE A 152 -12.35 14.80 22.04
N ALA A 153 -12.41 16.13 21.93
CA ALA A 153 -12.77 17.02 23.02
C ALA A 153 -14.28 17.09 23.27
N ARG A 154 -15.11 16.62 22.34
CA ARG A 154 -16.56 16.74 22.40
C ARG A 154 -17.27 15.41 22.20
N ASP A 155 -18.30 15.19 23.00
CA ASP A 155 -19.14 14.01 23.05
C ASP A 155 -20.20 14.01 21.93
N ASP A 156 -20.52 15.21 21.40
CA ASP A 156 -21.56 15.45 20.40
C ASP A 156 -21.01 15.53 18.96
N VAL A 157 -19.70 15.37 18.78
CA VAL A 157 -19.03 15.41 17.48
C VAL A 157 -18.27 14.11 17.27
N VAL A 158 -18.46 13.50 16.10
CA VAL A 158 -17.79 12.24 15.74
C VAL A 158 -17.06 12.43 14.42
N MET A 159 -15.75 12.15 14.41
CA MET A 159 -14.97 12.09 13.19
C MET A 159 -15.13 10.72 12.52
N VAL A 160 -15.67 10.71 11.30
CA VAL A 160 -15.92 9.49 10.53
C VAL A 160 -14.61 8.80 10.13
N GLY A 161 -13.61 9.60 9.75
CA GLY A 161 -12.29 9.14 9.32
C GLY A 161 -11.75 10.00 8.18
N PRO A 162 -10.51 9.74 7.76
CA PRO A 162 -9.91 10.49 6.67
C PRO A 162 -10.54 10.15 5.32
N VAL A 163 -10.44 11.07 4.36
CA VAL A 163 -10.93 10.87 2.98
C VAL A 163 -9.86 10.33 2.02
N TYR A 164 -8.58 10.34 2.39
CA TYR A 164 -7.48 9.84 1.56
C TYR A 164 -7.60 8.37 1.08
N PRO A 165 -8.29 7.44 1.78
CA PRO A 165 -8.39 6.06 1.27
C PRO A 165 -9.45 5.90 0.16
N TYR A 166 -10.18 6.97 -0.20
CA TYR A 166 -11.21 6.94 -1.24
C TYR A 166 -10.71 7.62 -2.52
N THR A 167 -11.25 7.21 -3.66
CA THR A 167 -10.85 7.76 -4.97
C THR A 167 -11.33 9.20 -5.15
N ASP A 168 -10.51 10.04 -5.79
CA ASP A 168 -10.81 11.45 -5.98
C ASP A 168 -10.44 11.92 -7.40
N LYS A 169 -10.90 13.14 -7.76
CA LYS A 169 -10.67 13.80 -9.05
C LYS A 169 -9.90 15.13 -8.88
N GLY A 170 -8.89 15.15 -8.03
CA GLY A 170 -8.06 16.33 -7.78
C GLY A 170 -8.63 17.22 -6.67
N GLY A 171 -8.83 16.66 -5.48
CA GLY A 171 -9.29 17.38 -4.28
C GLY A 171 -10.82 17.42 -4.09
N HIS A 172 -11.56 16.75 -4.97
CA HIS A 172 -12.97 16.42 -4.76
C HIS A 172 -13.15 14.92 -4.98
N LEU A 173 -13.95 14.26 -4.16
CA LEU A 173 -14.26 12.84 -4.37
C LEU A 173 -14.88 12.63 -5.76
N ASP A 174 -14.48 11.56 -6.44
CA ASP A 174 -15.16 11.10 -7.65
C ASP A 174 -16.46 10.36 -7.29
N SER A 175 -17.20 9.85 -8.28
CA SER A 175 -18.45 9.13 -8.04
C SER A 175 -18.28 7.90 -7.14
N ASN A 176 -17.19 7.15 -7.30
CA ASN A 176 -16.90 5.98 -6.47
C ASN A 176 -16.42 6.39 -5.08
N GLY A 177 -15.55 7.39 -4.98
CA GLY A 177 -15.06 7.90 -3.70
C GLY A 177 -16.16 8.48 -2.84
N ALA A 178 -17.07 9.27 -3.43
CA ALA A 178 -18.23 9.82 -2.74
C ALA A 178 -19.17 8.70 -2.26
N ARG A 179 -19.41 7.69 -3.12
CA ARG A 179 -20.19 6.52 -2.75
C ARG A 179 -19.55 5.77 -1.59
N TRP A 180 -18.27 5.42 -1.67
CA TRP A 180 -17.57 4.63 -0.65
C TRP A 180 -17.44 5.39 0.67
N TYR A 181 -17.10 6.67 0.63
CA TYR A 181 -17.08 7.50 1.82
C TYR A 181 -18.47 7.65 2.43
N GLY A 182 -19.51 7.76 1.60
CA GLY A 182 -20.91 7.73 2.06
C GLY A 182 -21.27 6.43 2.79
N HIS A 183 -20.77 5.27 2.33
CA HIS A 183 -20.96 4.00 3.05
C HIS A 183 -20.27 4.01 4.42
N GLN A 184 -19.07 4.58 4.52
CA GLN A 184 -18.37 4.73 5.78
C GLN A 184 -19.11 5.68 6.73
N GLN A 185 -19.59 6.82 6.24
CA GLN A 185 -20.43 7.74 7.02
C GLN A 185 -21.70 7.04 7.53
N ALA A 186 -22.39 6.29 6.67
CA ALA A 186 -23.58 5.54 7.05
C ALA A 186 -23.28 4.47 8.11
N LYS A 187 -22.15 3.75 7.99
CA LYS A 187 -21.68 2.78 8.99
C LYS A 187 -21.43 3.43 10.34
N VAL A 188 -20.76 4.59 10.36
CA VAL A 188 -20.49 5.34 11.59
C VAL A 188 -21.79 5.85 12.19
N ALA A 189 -22.65 6.47 11.39
CA ALA A 189 -23.96 6.95 11.84
C ALA A 189 -24.79 5.82 12.45
N ALA A 190 -24.85 4.65 11.81
CA ALA A 190 -25.57 3.49 12.32
C ALA A 190 -25.05 3.04 13.70
N LYS A 191 -23.73 3.06 13.92
CA LYS A 191 -23.12 2.75 15.22
C LYS A 191 -23.51 3.76 16.30
N ILE A 192 -23.37 5.05 15.99
CA ILE A 192 -23.74 6.13 16.93
C ILE A 192 -25.22 6.04 17.30
N LEU A 193 -26.10 5.82 16.31
CA LEU A 193 -27.54 5.66 16.53
C LEU A 193 -27.89 4.40 17.33
N ALA A 194 -27.07 3.35 17.27
CA ALA A 194 -27.20 2.17 18.10
C ALA A 194 -26.65 2.38 19.53
N GLY A 195 -26.15 3.58 19.86
CA GLY A 195 -25.52 3.88 21.14
C GLY A 195 -24.09 3.35 21.27
N GLU A 196 -23.47 2.91 20.17
CA GLU A 196 -22.06 2.54 20.15
C GLU A 196 -21.17 3.79 19.97
N GLY A 197 -19.99 3.79 20.58
CA GLY A 197 -18.98 4.82 20.33
C GLY A 197 -18.26 4.62 18.98
N TRP A 198 -17.64 5.68 18.48
CA TRP A 198 -16.77 5.63 17.31
C TRP A 198 -15.60 6.59 17.45
N GLN A 199 -14.40 6.14 17.09
CA GLN A 199 -13.27 6.98 16.76
C GLN A 199 -12.60 6.41 15.51
N PRO A 200 -12.01 7.25 14.64
CA PRO A 200 -11.32 6.80 13.45
C PRO A 200 -9.97 6.14 13.81
N LEU A 201 -9.31 5.54 12.81
CA LEU A 201 -7.91 5.14 12.96
C LEU A 201 -7.07 6.40 13.21
N ARG A 202 -6.37 6.47 14.34
CA ARG A 202 -5.52 7.62 14.67
C ARG A 202 -4.33 7.21 15.54
N PRO A 203 -3.17 7.89 15.42
CA PRO A 203 -2.14 7.78 16.45
C PRO A 203 -2.69 8.30 17.78
N ILE A 204 -2.31 7.65 18.87
CA ILE A 204 -2.65 8.01 20.26
C ILE A 204 -1.41 8.54 20.95
N GLU A 205 -0.28 7.85 20.79
CA GLU A 205 0.93 8.09 21.55
C GLU A 205 2.15 7.72 20.71
N ILE A 206 3.25 8.44 20.92
CA ILE A 206 4.56 8.11 20.37
C ILE A 206 5.53 7.93 21.53
N GLU A 207 6.10 6.75 21.64
CA GLU A 207 7.11 6.42 22.65
C GLU A 207 8.45 6.16 21.96
N LYS A 208 9.55 6.63 22.56
CA LYS A 208 10.90 6.28 22.11
C LYS A 208 11.61 5.45 23.15
N SER A 209 12.08 4.26 22.76
CA SER A 209 12.94 3.41 23.57
C SER A 209 14.24 3.11 22.83
N GLY A 210 15.34 3.67 23.30
CA GLY A 210 16.64 3.58 22.63
C GLY A 210 16.61 4.13 21.20
N ALA A 211 16.90 3.27 20.22
CA ALA A 211 16.87 3.58 18.79
C ALA A 211 15.52 3.27 18.11
N THR A 212 14.51 2.85 18.88
CA THR A 212 13.20 2.45 18.37
C THR A 212 12.14 3.48 18.73
N ILE A 213 11.29 3.80 17.75
CA ILE A 213 10.10 4.65 17.92
C ILE A 213 8.88 3.75 17.82
N PHE A 214 8.03 3.78 18.84
CA PHE A 214 6.73 3.14 18.87
C PHE A 214 5.66 4.19 18.59
N VAL A 215 4.75 3.89 17.68
CA VAL A 215 3.58 4.72 17.40
C VAL A 215 2.35 3.89 17.71
N HIS A 216 1.62 4.28 18.74
CA HIS A 216 0.43 3.60 19.22
C HIS A 216 -0.76 4.12 18.43
N TYR A 217 -1.61 3.22 17.91
CA TYR A 217 -2.79 3.58 17.14
C TYR A 217 -4.08 3.13 17.83
N HIS A 218 -5.10 4.00 17.80
CA HIS A 218 -6.48 3.61 18.02
C HIS A 218 -6.96 2.90 16.76
N VAL A 219 -7.39 1.65 16.86
CA VAL A 219 -7.91 0.88 15.71
C VAL A 219 -9.41 0.64 15.90
N PRO A 220 -10.29 1.19 15.04
CA PRO A 220 -11.75 1.08 15.20
C PRO A 220 -12.28 -0.36 15.20
N GLN A 221 -11.53 -1.28 14.59
CA GLN A 221 -11.81 -2.70 14.61
C GLN A 221 -10.48 -3.47 14.64
N PRO A 222 -10.21 -4.28 15.67
CA PRO A 222 -8.95 -5.01 15.76
C PRO A 222 -8.82 -5.99 14.57
N MET A 223 -7.61 -6.09 14.06
CA MET A 223 -7.23 -7.11 13.09
C MET A 223 -7.25 -8.49 13.76
N LEU A 224 -8.28 -9.29 13.44
CA LEU A 224 -8.49 -10.69 13.86
C LEU A 224 -8.59 -10.93 15.39
N ARG A 225 -9.72 -11.53 15.82
CA ARG A 225 -9.78 -12.21 17.12
C ARG A 225 -8.83 -13.41 17.08
N SER A 226 -7.66 -13.32 17.70
CA SER A 226 -7.07 -14.53 18.28
C SER A 226 -8.02 -14.97 19.39
N ALA A 227 -8.43 -16.24 19.35
CA ALA A 227 -9.27 -16.82 20.38
C ALA A 227 -8.50 -16.84 21.71
N CYS A 228 -8.56 -15.76 22.50
CA CYS A 228 -8.25 -15.81 23.91
C CYS A 228 -9.29 -15.01 24.68
N ARG A 229 -9.89 -15.66 25.67
CA ARG A 229 -11.06 -15.18 26.40
C ARG A 229 -10.73 -13.89 27.14
N ARG A 230 -11.69 -12.97 27.06
CA ARG A 230 -12.01 -11.89 28.01
C ARG A 230 -11.18 -11.95 29.32
N ARG A 231 -10.14 -11.13 29.40
CA ARG A 231 -9.66 -10.54 30.66
C ARG A 231 -9.15 -9.14 30.35
N LEU A 232 -9.77 -8.14 30.96
CA LEU A 232 -9.29 -6.77 31.00
C LEU A 232 -7.85 -6.77 31.50
N LEU A 233 -6.89 -6.60 30.60
CA LEU A 233 -5.53 -6.18 30.91
C LEU A 233 -5.03 -5.39 29.71
N GLU A 234 -4.72 -4.11 29.97
CA GLU A 234 -3.74 -3.32 29.23
C GLU A 234 -2.56 -4.24 28.85
N ASN A 235 -2.10 -4.28 27.59
CA ASN A 235 -0.70 -4.58 27.25
C ASN A 235 -0.40 -4.53 25.75
N ALA A 236 0.78 -3.96 25.48
CA ALA A 236 1.49 -3.89 24.21
C ALA A 236 1.82 -5.27 23.62
N PHE A 237 1.86 -5.35 22.28
CA PHE A 237 2.39 -6.50 21.57
C PHE A 237 3.93 -6.43 21.54
N ILE A 238 4.59 -7.28 22.33
CA ILE A 238 6.03 -7.55 22.24
C ILE A 238 6.22 -8.86 21.46
N TRP A 239 6.86 -8.79 20.28
CA TRP A 239 7.42 -9.96 19.61
C TRP A 239 8.92 -10.02 19.92
N ARG A 240 9.32 -10.97 20.76
CA ARG A 240 10.72 -11.24 21.10
C ARG A 240 11.17 -12.45 20.30
N ARG A 241 12.24 -12.32 19.49
CA ARG A 241 12.96 -13.49 18.96
C ARG A 241 13.64 -14.22 20.14
N PRO A 242 13.54 -15.55 20.24
CA PRO A 242 14.46 -16.31 21.06
C PRO A 242 15.81 -16.44 20.33
N ASN A 243 16.87 -15.92 20.95
CA ASN A 243 18.24 -16.42 20.76
C ASN A 243 18.55 -17.27 22.01
N ILE A 244 18.57 -18.60 21.89
CA ILE A 244 19.73 -19.49 21.65
C ILE A 244 19.14 -20.76 21.02
#